data_AF-A0AA35MAF5-F1
#
_entry.id   AF-A0AA35MAF5-F1
#
_cell.length_a   1.000
_cell.length_b   1.000
_cell.length_c   1.000
_cell.angle_alpha   90.00
_cell.angle_beta   90.00
_cell.angle_gamma   90.00
#
_symmetry.space_group_name_H-M   'P 1'
#
loop_
_entity.id
_entity.type
_entity.pdbx_description
1 polymer ?
#
loop_
_entity_poly.entity_id
_entity_poly.type
_entity_poly.pdbx_seq_one_letter_code
_entity_poly.pdbx_strand_id
1 'polypeptide(L)'
;MPAYGKAIHSLAHTLESDKAYTVDTLAAVTVIQQAELYFDQGNSRLQHETGFVALFSGIGPPKPGDKLHARLGMAAYVLLLPHWIASGGGTNVFDTPEWISAFAGSVADYLKAEKLKPLLEDGFVFYNTLCTRLPQILQAIEAASAYSLGLTTSRPYDVTRLLQGLADKSGQACSEFLKKMKENNLLKEEEDPASPFGLKYWVPTPFSSQFLLGLLTARLIILLASLKWNSIHKNSENAAALYSTLRAACLTIWRFIPFLRDHDLLTVPLPWQSISSAFAFANAREKDYMLGVFENLDLFQTTNNDRRKVPRSRASIEKEMNRQAGFMSMQQSPSIPQKVHSTAR
;
A
#
# COMPACT_ATOMS: atom_id res chain seq x y z
N MET A 1 27.80 -3.33 -9.68
CA MET A 1 26.88 -2.87 -10.75
C MET A 1 27.40 -1.57 -11.39
N PRO A 2 28.24 -1.63 -12.43
CA PRO A 2 28.76 -0.43 -13.10
C PRO A 2 27.70 0.38 -13.86
N ALA A 3 26.67 -0.28 -14.42
CA ALA A 3 25.61 0.37 -15.19
C ALA A 3 24.68 1.25 -14.33
N TYR A 4 24.36 0.79 -13.12
CA TYR A 4 23.54 1.55 -12.17
C TYR A 4 24.19 2.88 -11.77
N GLY A 5 25.48 2.84 -11.41
CA GLY A 5 26.24 4.05 -11.09
C GLY A 5 26.31 5.03 -12.25
N LYS A 6 26.51 4.54 -13.48
CA LYS A 6 26.49 5.38 -14.69
C LYS A 6 25.11 6.02 -14.92
N ALA A 7 24.03 5.28 -14.73
CA ALA A 7 22.67 5.78 -14.87
C ALA A 7 22.37 6.90 -13.86
N ILE A 8 22.78 6.74 -12.60
CA ILE A 8 22.64 7.78 -11.56
C ILE A 8 23.42 9.04 -11.94
N HIS A 9 24.68 8.92 -12.35
CA HIS A 9 25.49 10.09 -12.72
C HIS A 9 24.89 10.83 -13.94
N SER A 10 24.40 10.08 -14.93
CA SER A 10 23.72 10.66 -16.08
C SER A 10 22.43 11.39 -15.68
N LEU A 11 21.65 10.80 -14.76
CA LEU A 11 20.44 11.41 -14.25
C LEU A 11 20.76 12.69 -13.44
N ALA A 12 21.79 12.67 -12.60
CA ALA A 12 22.21 13.84 -11.83
C ALA A 12 22.52 15.04 -12.74
N HIS A 13 23.30 14.84 -13.81
CA HIS A 13 23.54 15.89 -14.80
C HIS A 13 22.27 16.35 -15.54
N THR A 14 21.33 15.45 -15.78
CA THR A 14 20.05 15.80 -16.42
C THR A 14 19.20 16.67 -15.51
N LEU A 15 19.18 16.38 -14.20
CA LEU A 15 18.44 17.14 -13.19
C LEU A 15 19.00 18.56 -12.97
N GLU A 16 20.27 18.81 -13.31
CA GLU A 16 20.91 20.13 -13.28
C GLU A 16 20.67 20.94 -14.57
N SER A 17 20.02 20.35 -15.58
CA SER A 17 19.81 20.95 -16.90
C SER A 17 18.36 21.43 -17.11
N ASP A 18 18.12 22.08 -18.25
CA ASP A 18 16.79 22.44 -18.73
C ASP A 18 15.88 21.23 -19.02
N LYS A 19 16.44 20.02 -19.06
CA LYS A 19 15.71 18.76 -19.28
C LYS A 19 15.16 18.14 -18.00
N ALA A 20 15.44 18.70 -16.83
CA ALA A 20 15.03 18.14 -15.55
C ALA A 20 13.53 17.82 -15.50
N TYR A 21 12.67 18.72 -15.96
CA TYR A 21 11.21 18.59 -15.89
C TYR A 21 10.60 18.04 -17.17
N THR A 22 11.08 16.88 -17.62
CA THR A 22 10.59 16.17 -18.82
C THR A 22 10.00 14.82 -18.47
N VAL A 23 9.10 14.31 -19.32
CA VAL A 23 8.51 12.96 -19.18
C VAL A 23 9.58 11.86 -19.26
N ASP A 24 10.62 12.06 -20.08
CA ASP A 24 11.75 11.12 -20.18
C ASP A 24 12.54 11.05 -18.86
N THR A 25 12.77 12.20 -18.23
CA THR A 25 13.44 12.26 -16.92
C THR A 25 12.58 11.62 -15.83
N LEU A 26 11.26 11.87 -15.86
CA LEU A 26 10.30 11.19 -14.98
C LEU A 26 10.35 9.66 -15.16
N ALA A 27 10.41 9.19 -16.40
CA ALA A 27 10.50 7.76 -16.69
C ALA A 27 11.78 7.16 -16.10
N ALA A 28 12.93 7.82 -16.32
CA ALA A 28 14.23 7.39 -15.79
C ALA A 28 14.23 7.32 -14.25
N VAL A 29 13.73 8.36 -13.58
CA VAL A 29 13.63 8.43 -12.11
C VAL A 29 12.70 7.35 -11.57
N THR A 30 11.55 7.14 -12.22
CA THR A 30 10.58 6.10 -11.81
C THR A 30 11.21 4.70 -11.88
N VAL A 31 11.97 4.39 -12.94
CA VAL A 31 12.65 3.10 -13.10
C VAL A 31 13.73 2.91 -12.03
N ILE A 32 14.53 3.95 -11.75
CA ILE A 32 15.56 3.89 -10.71
C ILE A 32 14.92 3.69 -9.33
N GLN A 33 13.86 4.43 -9.00
CA GLN A 33 13.15 4.30 -7.73
C GLN A 33 12.55 2.89 -7.55
N GLN A 34 11.99 2.30 -8.62
CA GLN A 34 11.53 0.92 -8.59
C GLN A 34 12.69 -0.06 -8.36
N ALA A 35 13.82 0.13 -9.06
CA ALA A 35 14.99 -0.71 -8.88
C ALA A 35 15.53 -0.64 -7.44
N GLU A 36 15.57 0.54 -6.82
CA GLU A 36 15.96 0.71 -5.42
C GLU A 36 14.99 0.00 -4.48
N LEU A 37 13.67 0.17 -4.68
CA LEU A 37 12.66 -0.48 -3.86
C LEU A 37 12.85 -2.01 -3.81
N TYR A 38 13.23 -2.62 -4.94
CA TYR A 38 13.39 -4.08 -5.05
C TYR A 38 14.81 -4.59 -4.75
N PHE A 39 15.85 -3.80 -5.00
CA PHE A 39 17.23 -4.28 -4.98
C PHE A 39 18.15 -3.55 -4.00
N ASP A 40 17.84 -2.31 -3.59
CA ASP A 40 18.70 -1.54 -2.69
C ASP A 40 17.91 -0.57 -1.79
N GLN A 41 17.60 -1.02 -0.57
CA GLN A 41 16.92 -0.21 0.45
C GLN A 41 17.91 0.67 1.23
N GLY A 42 18.80 1.37 0.53
CA GLY A 42 19.83 2.21 1.13
C GLY A 42 19.28 3.25 2.11
N ASN A 43 20.18 3.86 2.90
CA ASN A 43 19.82 4.84 3.94
C ASN A 43 19.24 6.17 3.41
N SER A 44 19.25 6.40 2.09
CA SER A 44 18.89 7.67 1.45
C SER A 44 17.45 7.74 0.91
N ARG A 45 16.62 6.72 1.19
CA ARG A 45 15.26 6.60 0.62
C ARG A 45 14.41 7.86 0.76
N LEU A 46 14.40 8.49 1.94
CA LEU A 46 13.61 9.71 2.18
C LEU A 46 14.07 10.91 1.32
N GLN A 47 15.38 11.01 1.06
CA GLN A 47 15.93 12.06 0.20
C GLN A 47 15.53 11.84 -1.26
N HIS A 48 15.53 10.58 -1.71
CA HIS A 48 15.12 10.21 -3.06
C HIS A 48 13.63 10.48 -3.28
N GLU A 49 12.78 10.07 -2.32
CA GLU A 49 11.35 10.36 -2.35
C GLU A 49 11.07 11.88 -2.39
N THR A 50 11.82 12.68 -1.63
CA THR A 50 11.70 14.15 -1.65
C THR A 50 12.07 14.75 -3.00
N GLY A 51 13.19 14.31 -3.59
CA GLY A 51 13.61 14.75 -4.93
C GLY A 51 12.61 14.33 -6.01
N PHE A 52 12.04 13.13 -5.87
CA PHE A 52 11.03 12.63 -6.79
C PHE A 52 9.73 13.43 -6.68
N VAL A 53 9.27 13.78 -5.48
CA VAL A 53 8.12 14.69 -5.29
C VAL A 53 8.37 16.06 -5.93
N ALA A 54 9.57 16.63 -5.76
CA ALA A 54 9.94 17.92 -6.35
C ALA A 54 9.93 17.88 -7.89
N LEU A 55 10.51 16.83 -8.48
CA LEU A 55 10.47 16.60 -9.92
C LEU A 55 9.03 16.50 -10.43
N PHE A 56 8.23 15.68 -9.76
CA PHE A 56 6.85 15.42 -10.15
C PHE A 56 5.99 16.68 -10.09
N SER A 57 6.15 17.47 -9.04
CA SER A 57 5.48 18.76 -8.86
C SER A 57 5.86 19.77 -9.94
N GLY A 58 7.12 19.75 -10.40
CA GLY A 58 7.59 20.64 -11.46
C GLY A 58 7.12 20.27 -12.87
N ILE A 59 6.84 18.99 -13.13
CA ILE A 59 6.32 18.53 -14.44
C ILE A 59 4.84 18.88 -14.59
N GLY A 60 4.05 18.75 -13.52
CA GLY A 60 2.61 19.01 -13.55
C GLY A 60 1.79 17.90 -14.24
N PRO A 61 0.45 18.03 -14.29
CA PRO A 61 -0.44 16.97 -14.75
C PRO A 61 -0.25 16.64 -16.24
N PRO A 62 -0.56 15.40 -16.67
CA PRO A 62 -0.46 15.01 -18.05
C PRO A 62 -1.45 15.79 -18.91
N LYS A 63 -1.00 16.14 -20.12
CA LYS A 63 -1.88 16.73 -21.14
C LYS A 63 -2.95 15.71 -21.54
N PRO A 64 -4.15 16.15 -21.96
CA PRO A 64 -5.17 15.25 -22.47
C PRO A 64 -4.61 14.33 -23.57
N GLY A 65 -4.78 13.02 -23.42
CA GLY A 65 -4.30 12.01 -24.37
C GLY A 65 -2.85 11.55 -24.18
N ASP A 66 -2.07 12.16 -23.28
CA ASP A 66 -0.71 11.70 -22.96
C ASP A 66 -0.73 10.46 -22.05
N LYS A 67 -0.90 9.30 -22.69
CA LYS A 67 -0.99 8.01 -22.01
C LYS A 67 0.30 7.60 -21.30
N LEU A 68 1.46 7.99 -21.83
CA LEU A 68 2.74 7.64 -21.23
C LEU A 68 2.90 8.38 -19.90
N HIS A 69 2.69 9.69 -19.91
CA HIS A 69 2.81 10.51 -18.71
C HIS A 69 1.79 10.10 -17.64
N ALA A 70 0.54 9.83 -18.02
CA ALA A 70 -0.47 9.36 -17.06
C ALA A 70 -0.08 8.02 -16.40
N ARG A 71 0.50 7.07 -17.16
CA ARG A 71 0.97 5.77 -16.63
C ARG A 71 2.20 5.90 -15.75
N LEU A 72 3.15 6.76 -16.13
CA LEU A 72 4.30 7.08 -15.29
C LEU A 72 3.85 7.73 -13.98
N GLY A 73 2.87 8.62 -14.04
CA GLY A 73 2.27 9.22 -12.86
C GLY A 73 1.63 8.18 -11.93
N MET A 74 0.90 7.21 -12.48
CA MET A 74 0.37 6.09 -11.69
C MET A 74 1.47 5.24 -11.03
N ALA A 75 2.56 4.96 -11.73
CA ALA A 75 3.69 4.24 -11.15
C ALA A 75 4.35 5.05 -10.03
N ALA A 76 4.54 6.36 -10.23
CA ALA A 76 5.07 7.27 -9.22
C ALA A 76 4.14 7.37 -8.00
N TYR A 77 2.82 7.42 -8.21
CA TYR A 77 1.82 7.49 -7.15
C TYR A 77 1.98 6.37 -6.12
N VAL A 78 2.16 5.14 -6.58
CA VAL A 78 2.37 3.98 -5.70
C VAL A 78 3.68 4.09 -4.91
N LEU A 79 4.73 4.63 -5.54
CA LEU A 79 6.06 4.77 -4.92
C LEU A 79 6.12 5.87 -3.86
N LEU A 80 5.39 6.96 -4.08
CA LEU A 80 5.42 8.15 -3.24
C LEU A 80 4.35 8.14 -2.14
N LEU A 81 3.43 7.19 -2.17
CA LEU A 81 2.41 7.05 -1.14
C LEU A 81 2.97 7.00 0.30
N PRO A 82 4.02 6.20 0.61
CA PRO A 82 4.57 6.17 1.96
C PRO A 82 5.12 7.52 2.40
N HIS A 83 5.70 8.28 1.47
CA HIS A 83 6.22 9.62 1.72
C HIS A 83 5.09 10.57 2.15
N TRP A 84 3.94 10.56 1.46
CA TRP A 84 2.84 11.45 1.84
C TRP A 84 2.23 11.12 3.19
N ILE A 85 2.05 9.82 3.48
CA ILE A 85 1.61 9.37 4.80
C ILE A 85 2.60 9.87 5.86
N ALA A 86 3.90 9.68 5.66
CA ALA A 86 4.93 10.10 6.60
C ALA A 86 4.99 11.63 6.77
N SER A 87 4.75 12.39 5.69
CA SER A 87 4.78 13.86 5.70
C SER A 87 3.55 14.51 6.34
N GLY A 88 2.55 13.74 6.76
CA GLY A 88 1.33 14.32 7.35
C GLY A 88 0.31 14.79 6.30
N GLY A 89 0.43 14.37 5.04
CA GLY A 89 -0.38 14.90 3.95
C GLY A 89 -0.09 16.37 3.67
N GLY A 90 1.19 16.71 3.44
CA GLY A 90 1.59 18.02 2.87
C GLY A 90 0.93 18.30 1.52
N THR A 91 1.44 19.22 0.69
CA THR A 91 0.86 19.48 -0.64
C THR A 91 0.94 18.22 -1.52
N ASN A 92 -0.08 17.37 -1.45
CA ASN A 92 -0.21 16.19 -2.27
C ASN A 92 -0.65 16.66 -3.64
N VAL A 93 0.29 16.75 -4.57
CA VAL A 93 0.01 17.13 -5.95
C VAL A 93 -1.02 16.21 -6.61
N PHE A 94 -1.19 14.99 -6.11
CA PHE A 94 -2.18 14.04 -6.63
C PHE A 94 -3.61 14.27 -6.13
N ASP A 95 -3.83 15.24 -5.24
CA ASP A 95 -5.17 15.64 -4.80
C ASP A 95 -5.88 16.56 -5.81
N THR A 96 -5.17 17.03 -6.85
CA THR A 96 -5.82 17.89 -7.85
C THR A 96 -6.70 17.07 -8.79
N PRO A 97 -7.84 17.62 -9.24
CA PRO A 97 -8.77 16.92 -10.14
C PRO A 97 -8.11 16.45 -11.44
N GLU A 98 -7.13 17.17 -11.95
CA GLU A 98 -6.42 16.84 -13.19
C GLU A 98 -5.63 15.54 -13.05
N TRP A 99 -4.92 15.36 -11.92
CA TRP A 99 -4.18 14.12 -11.64
C TRP A 99 -5.13 12.96 -11.41
N ILE A 100 -6.17 13.16 -10.60
CA ILE A 100 -7.17 12.13 -10.30
C ILE A 100 -7.83 11.63 -11.58
N SER A 101 -8.28 12.53 -12.47
CA SER A 101 -8.94 12.13 -13.70
C SER A 101 -7.98 11.47 -14.69
N ALA A 102 -6.72 11.92 -14.76
CA ALA A 102 -5.70 11.28 -15.59
C ALA A 102 -5.39 9.85 -15.11
N PHE A 103 -5.33 9.64 -13.80
CA PHE A 103 -5.09 8.34 -13.18
C PHE A 103 -6.24 7.37 -13.40
N ALA A 104 -7.45 7.82 -13.07
CA ALA A 104 -8.65 7.04 -13.31
C ALA A 104 -8.82 6.70 -14.80
N GLY A 105 -8.59 7.67 -15.68
CA GLY A 105 -8.61 7.45 -17.14
C GLY A 105 -7.55 6.47 -17.61
N SER A 106 -6.32 6.57 -17.10
CA SER A 106 -5.25 5.63 -17.43
C SER A 106 -5.56 4.19 -16.98
N VAL A 107 -6.11 4.02 -15.78
CA VAL A 107 -6.52 2.71 -15.27
C VAL A 107 -7.70 2.16 -16.08
N ALA A 108 -8.71 2.99 -16.36
CA ALA A 108 -9.88 2.59 -17.14
C ALA A 108 -9.52 2.20 -18.58
N ASP A 109 -8.64 2.95 -19.25
CA ASP A 109 -8.11 2.64 -20.58
C ASP A 109 -7.35 1.31 -20.58
N TYR A 110 -6.48 1.10 -19.58
CA TYR A 110 -5.72 -0.15 -19.45
C TYR A 110 -6.65 -1.36 -19.25
N LEU A 111 -7.66 -1.22 -18.40
CA LEU A 111 -8.65 -2.27 -18.14
C LEU A 111 -9.69 -2.41 -19.26
N LYS A 112 -9.68 -1.53 -20.26
CA LYS A 112 -10.70 -1.41 -21.31
C LYS A 112 -12.11 -1.29 -20.72
N ALA A 113 -12.25 -0.55 -19.63
CA ALA A 113 -13.47 -0.45 -18.85
C ALA A 113 -13.76 1.01 -18.45
N GLU A 114 -14.07 1.84 -19.44
CA GLU A 114 -14.34 3.28 -19.25
C GLU A 114 -15.45 3.56 -18.22
N LYS A 115 -16.42 2.66 -18.11
CA LYS A 115 -17.50 2.74 -17.12
C LYS A 115 -17.01 2.67 -15.66
N LEU A 116 -15.78 2.22 -15.42
CA LEU A 116 -15.16 2.23 -14.09
C LEU A 116 -14.52 3.56 -13.75
N LYS A 117 -14.31 4.47 -14.71
CA LYS A 117 -13.60 5.73 -14.48
C LYS A 117 -14.16 6.53 -13.30
N PRO A 118 -15.48 6.79 -13.17
CA PRO A 118 -15.99 7.55 -12.03
C PRO A 118 -15.67 6.89 -10.68
N LEU A 119 -15.78 5.56 -10.63
CA LEU A 119 -15.49 4.80 -9.41
C LEU A 119 -14.00 4.79 -9.07
N LEU A 120 -13.14 4.81 -10.08
CA LEU A 120 -11.70 4.97 -9.91
C LEU A 120 -11.37 6.36 -9.36
N GLU A 121 -11.98 7.43 -9.90
CA GLU A 121 -11.83 8.80 -9.40
C GLU A 121 -12.23 8.89 -7.93
N ASP A 122 -13.41 8.38 -7.56
CA ASP A 122 -13.87 8.33 -6.17
C ASP A 122 -12.93 7.53 -5.27
N GLY A 123 -12.38 6.43 -5.78
CA GLY A 123 -11.42 5.61 -5.07
C GLY A 123 -10.09 6.34 -4.81
N PHE A 124 -9.57 7.10 -5.79
CA PHE A 124 -8.38 7.94 -5.59
C PHE A 124 -8.63 9.06 -4.58
N VAL A 125 -9.77 9.76 -4.68
CA VAL A 125 -10.18 10.78 -3.70
C VAL A 125 -10.23 10.20 -2.29
N PHE A 126 -10.84 9.01 -2.14
CA PHE A 126 -10.92 8.31 -0.88
C PHE A 126 -9.53 7.94 -0.34
N TYR A 127 -8.67 7.37 -1.18
CA TYR A 127 -7.35 6.91 -0.78
C TYR A 127 -6.43 8.06 -0.36
N ASN A 128 -6.46 9.16 -1.11
CA ASN A 128 -5.78 10.39 -0.76
C ASN A 128 -6.29 10.98 0.57
N THR A 129 -7.62 11.02 0.75
CA THR A 129 -8.23 11.44 2.02
C THR A 129 -7.75 10.60 3.18
N LEU A 130 -7.67 9.27 3.01
CA LEU A 130 -7.15 8.38 4.04
C LEU A 130 -5.68 8.71 4.36
N CYS A 131 -4.83 8.91 3.36
CA CYS A 131 -3.41 9.22 3.56
C CYS A 131 -3.21 10.51 4.37
N THR A 132 -4.00 11.55 4.10
CA THR A 132 -3.97 12.81 4.85
C THR A 132 -4.50 12.67 6.28
N ARG A 133 -5.46 11.75 6.51
CA ARG A 133 -6.07 11.55 7.84
C ARG A 133 -5.35 10.52 8.70
N LEU A 134 -4.60 9.60 8.10
CA LEU A 134 -3.98 8.49 8.81
C LEU A 134 -3.01 8.97 9.91
N PRO A 135 -2.12 9.96 9.69
CA PRO A 135 -1.25 10.48 10.75
C PRO A 135 -2.02 11.01 11.97
N GLN A 136 -3.12 11.72 11.74
CA GLN A 136 -4.01 12.21 12.81
C GLN A 136 -4.63 11.05 13.59
N ILE A 137 -5.07 10.00 12.90
CA ILE A 137 -5.65 8.79 13.52
C ILE A 137 -4.59 8.07 14.38
N LEU A 138 -3.38 7.88 13.84
CA LEU A 138 -2.29 7.22 14.55
C LEU A 138 -1.91 7.99 15.82
N GLN A 139 -1.73 9.31 15.71
CA GLN A 139 -1.44 10.17 16.86
C GLN A 139 -2.53 10.13 17.92
N ALA A 140 -3.81 10.10 17.51
CA ALA A 140 -4.93 9.98 18.45
C ALA A 140 -4.90 8.63 19.19
N ILE A 141 -4.63 7.53 18.48
CA ILE A 141 -4.50 6.19 19.07
C ILE A 141 -3.32 6.12 20.06
N GLU A 142 -2.17 6.68 19.70
CA GLU A 142 -1.00 6.73 20.57
C GLU A 142 -1.28 7.57 21.83
N ALA A 143 -1.86 8.76 21.66
CA ALA A 143 -2.24 9.63 22.78
C ALA A 143 -3.29 8.98 23.69
N ALA A 144 -4.28 8.29 23.12
CA ALA A 144 -5.30 7.57 23.88
C ALA A 144 -4.70 6.40 24.66
N SER A 145 -3.75 5.67 24.05
CA SER A 145 -3.01 4.60 24.72
C SER A 145 -2.21 5.15 25.90
N ALA A 146 -1.44 6.22 25.70
CA ALA A 146 -0.66 6.87 26.76
C ALA A 146 -1.55 7.39 27.90
N TYR A 147 -2.68 8.02 27.57
CA TYR A 147 -3.65 8.52 28.54
C TYR A 147 -4.27 7.37 29.35
N SER A 148 -4.65 6.27 28.71
CA SER A 148 -5.22 5.09 29.38
C SER A 148 -4.26 4.42 30.35
N LEU A 149 -2.95 4.54 30.10
CA LEU A 149 -1.87 4.05 30.96
C LEU A 149 -1.41 5.06 32.02
N GLY A 150 -2.02 6.25 32.07
CA GLY A 150 -1.63 7.31 33.02
C GLY A 150 -0.27 7.96 32.72
N LEU A 151 0.28 7.76 31.51
CA LEU A 151 1.57 8.33 31.10
C LEU A 151 1.45 9.80 30.67
N THR A 152 0.23 10.30 30.45
CA THR A 152 -0.07 11.69 30.13
C THR A 152 -1.42 12.09 30.71
N THR A 153 -1.57 13.37 31.03
CA THR A 153 -2.85 13.98 31.46
C THR A 153 -3.63 14.59 30.29
N SER A 154 -3.00 14.72 29.12
CA SER A 154 -3.63 15.31 27.93
C SER A 154 -4.63 14.32 27.32
N ARG A 155 -5.90 14.74 27.25
CA ARG A 155 -6.95 13.92 26.63
C ARG A 155 -6.73 13.84 25.11
N PRO A 156 -6.80 12.66 24.50
CA PRO A 156 -6.69 12.52 23.05
C PRO A 156 -7.87 13.20 22.34
N TYR A 157 -7.63 13.66 21.10
CA TYR A 157 -8.70 14.05 20.21
C TYR A 157 -9.55 12.83 19.83
N ASP A 158 -10.87 12.97 19.87
CA ASP A 158 -11.79 11.87 19.56
C ASP A 158 -11.91 11.65 18.04
N VAL A 159 -11.47 10.48 17.58
CA VAL A 159 -11.52 10.08 16.17
C VAL A 159 -12.65 9.10 15.85
N THR A 160 -13.59 8.85 16.78
CA THR A 160 -14.65 7.84 16.62
C THR A 160 -15.51 8.09 15.36
N ARG A 161 -16.02 9.31 15.18
CA ARG A 161 -16.85 9.66 14.00
C ARG A 161 -16.06 9.62 12.70
N LEU A 162 -14.78 10.01 12.75
CA LEU A 162 -13.89 9.95 11.59
C LEU A 162 -13.66 8.50 11.14
N LEU A 163 -13.32 7.63 12.09
CA LEU A 163 -13.10 6.20 11.84
C LEU A 163 -14.36 5.51 11.33
N GLN A 164 -15.53 5.80 11.92
CA GLN A 164 -16.81 5.27 11.45
C GLN A 164 -17.09 5.71 10.00
N GLY A 165 -16.97 7.02 9.71
CA GLY A 165 -17.20 7.54 8.36
C GLY A 165 -16.25 6.97 7.32
N LEU A 166 -14.97 6.74 7.67
CA LEU A 166 -14.00 6.07 6.80
C LEU A 166 -14.33 4.57 6.62
N ALA A 167 -14.79 3.89 7.67
CA ALA A 167 -15.15 2.48 7.62
C ALA A 167 -16.38 2.25 6.72
N ASP A 168 -17.38 3.13 6.79
CA ASP A 168 -18.58 3.07 5.96
C ASP A 168 -18.25 3.37 4.49
N LYS A 169 -17.54 4.48 4.23
CA LYS A 169 -17.11 4.85 2.86
C LYS A 169 -16.25 3.76 2.22
N SER A 170 -15.27 3.22 2.95
CA SER A 170 -14.42 2.14 2.42
C SER A 170 -15.21 0.87 2.13
N GLY A 171 -16.24 0.58 2.93
CA GLY A 171 -17.10 -0.61 2.76
C GLY A 171 -17.97 -0.49 1.53
N GLN A 172 -18.57 0.69 1.31
CA GLN A 172 -19.31 1.00 0.11
C GLN A 172 -18.40 0.93 -1.12
N ALA A 173 -17.27 1.64 -1.11
CA ALA A 173 -16.33 1.68 -2.23
C ALA A 173 -15.83 0.27 -2.61
N CYS A 174 -15.43 -0.55 -1.63
CA CYS A 174 -14.99 -1.92 -1.91
C CYS A 174 -16.11 -2.77 -2.51
N SER A 175 -17.32 -2.70 -1.94
CA SER A 175 -18.49 -3.47 -2.41
C SER A 175 -18.89 -3.08 -3.83
N GLU A 176 -18.95 -1.78 -4.11
CA GLU A 176 -19.27 -1.25 -5.45
C GLU A 176 -18.19 -1.61 -6.47
N PHE A 177 -16.91 -1.49 -6.10
CA PHE A 177 -15.80 -1.86 -6.98
C PHE A 177 -15.78 -3.35 -7.31
N LEU A 178 -15.95 -4.21 -6.30
CA LEU A 178 -16.07 -5.66 -6.51
C LEU A 178 -17.23 -6.00 -7.45
N LYS A 179 -18.41 -5.41 -7.21
CA LYS A 179 -19.59 -5.60 -8.05
C LYS A 179 -19.31 -5.18 -9.50
N LYS A 180 -18.74 -3.98 -9.70
CA LYS A 180 -18.45 -3.44 -11.03
C LYS A 180 -17.37 -4.22 -11.76
N MET A 181 -16.34 -4.70 -11.06
CA MET A 181 -15.33 -5.58 -11.64
C MET A 181 -15.94 -6.89 -12.14
N LYS A 182 -16.86 -7.50 -11.39
CA LYS A 182 -17.59 -8.70 -11.83
C LYS A 182 -18.48 -8.40 -13.04
N GLU A 183 -19.26 -7.32 -13.01
CA GLU A 183 -20.13 -6.89 -14.11
C GLU A 183 -19.36 -6.65 -15.43
N ASN A 184 -18.11 -6.21 -15.34
CA ASN A 184 -17.24 -5.97 -16.51
C ASN A 184 -16.32 -7.15 -16.85
N ASN A 185 -16.53 -8.34 -16.26
CA ASN A 185 -15.70 -9.54 -16.46
C ASN A 185 -14.20 -9.35 -16.12
N LEU A 186 -13.90 -8.40 -15.23
CA LEU A 186 -12.54 -8.12 -14.76
C LEU A 186 -12.21 -8.84 -13.44
N LEU A 187 -13.20 -9.51 -12.85
CA LEU A 187 -13.05 -10.38 -11.69
C LEU A 187 -14.03 -11.55 -11.80
N LYS A 188 -13.52 -12.77 -11.65
CA LYS A 188 -14.34 -13.98 -11.54
C LYS A 188 -14.07 -14.68 -10.23
N GLU A 189 -15.10 -15.23 -9.63
CA GLU A 189 -14.98 -16.13 -8.48
C GLU A 189 -15.03 -17.55 -8.99
N GLU A 190 -14.02 -18.34 -8.64
CA GLU A 190 -13.93 -19.76 -9.01
C GLU A 190 -13.81 -20.59 -7.73
N GLU A 191 -14.37 -21.79 -7.74
CA GLU A 191 -14.15 -22.75 -6.66
C GLU A 191 -12.68 -23.16 -6.61
N ASP A 192 -12.14 -23.22 -5.39
CA ASP A 192 -10.80 -23.72 -5.13
C ASP A 192 -10.84 -24.70 -3.95
N PRO A 193 -11.09 -25.99 -4.21
CA PRO A 193 -11.17 -27.01 -3.17
C PRO A 193 -9.86 -27.19 -2.39
N ALA A 194 -8.72 -26.80 -2.96
CA ALA A 194 -7.42 -26.87 -2.30
C ALA A 194 -7.22 -25.71 -1.31
N SER A 195 -7.91 -24.59 -1.52
CA SER A 195 -7.85 -23.42 -0.65
C SER A 195 -8.75 -23.58 0.58
N PRO A 196 -8.25 -23.27 1.80
CA PRO A 196 -9.10 -23.22 3.00
C PRO A 196 -10.16 -22.10 2.92
N PHE A 197 -10.07 -21.21 1.93
CA PHE A 197 -11.02 -20.11 1.70
C PHE A 197 -12.18 -20.54 0.79
N GLY A 198 -12.11 -21.72 0.17
CA GLY A 198 -13.13 -22.32 -0.72
C GLY A 198 -13.29 -21.66 -2.09
N LEU A 199 -12.94 -20.39 -2.21
CA LEU A 199 -13.00 -19.61 -3.44
C LEU A 199 -11.65 -18.97 -3.76
N LYS A 200 -11.39 -18.77 -5.04
CA LYS A 200 -10.28 -17.96 -5.54
C LYS A 200 -10.79 -16.90 -6.51
N TYR A 201 -10.00 -15.83 -6.64
CA TYR A 201 -10.24 -14.78 -7.61
C TYR A 201 -9.35 -14.95 -8.82
N TRP A 202 -9.99 -14.96 -9.99
CA TRP A 202 -9.34 -14.79 -11.26
C TRP A 202 -9.50 -13.34 -11.73
N VAL A 203 -8.40 -12.73 -12.15
CA VAL A 203 -8.41 -11.42 -12.81
C VAL A 203 -7.61 -11.52 -14.11
N PRO A 204 -7.96 -10.73 -15.14
CA PRO A 204 -7.32 -10.83 -16.45
C PRO A 204 -5.90 -10.26 -16.47
N THR A 205 -5.56 -9.36 -15.54
CA THR A 205 -4.23 -8.76 -15.44
C THR A 205 -3.83 -8.55 -13.97
N PRO A 206 -2.53 -8.63 -13.64
CA PRO A 206 -1.97 -8.16 -12.36
C PRO A 206 -2.50 -6.80 -11.93
N PHE A 207 -2.55 -5.85 -12.86
CA PHE A 207 -2.96 -4.48 -12.61
C PHE A 207 -4.42 -4.37 -12.15
N SER A 208 -5.30 -5.23 -12.67
CA SER A 208 -6.71 -5.33 -12.24
C SER A 208 -6.84 -5.64 -10.74
N SER A 209 -5.92 -6.43 -10.18
CA SER A 209 -5.91 -6.74 -8.75
C SER A 209 -5.34 -5.60 -7.90
N GLN A 210 -4.39 -4.82 -8.42
CA GLN A 210 -3.64 -3.83 -7.64
C GLN A 210 -4.54 -2.75 -7.04
N PHE A 211 -5.44 -2.15 -7.84
CA PHE A 211 -6.32 -1.10 -7.34
C PHE A 211 -7.30 -1.62 -6.29
N LEU A 212 -7.95 -2.76 -6.56
CA LEU A 212 -8.88 -3.38 -5.63
C LEU A 212 -8.19 -3.81 -4.33
N LEU A 213 -6.99 -4.40 -4.41
CA LEU A 213 -6.20 -4.73 -3.22
C LEU A 213 -5.73 -3.49 -2.47
N GLY A 214 -5.44 -2.39 -3.17
CA GLY A 214 -5.20 -1.08 -2.57
C GLY A 214 -6.38 -0.59 -1.73
N LEU A 215 -7.60 -0.62 -2.29
CA LEU A 215 -8.83 -0.26 -1.58
C LEU A 215 -9.12 -1.20 -0.39
N LEU A 216 -8.94 -2.51 -0.57
CA LEU A 216 -9.11 -3.50 0.49
C LEU A 216 -8.08 -3.31 1.62
N THR A 217 -6.86 -2.91 1.28
CA THR A 217 -5.81 -2.61 2.26
C THR A 217 -6.13 -1.34 3.04
N ALA A 218 -6.60 -0.29 2.37
CA ALA A 218 -7.09 0.91 3.03
C ALA A 218 -8.21 0.58 4.02
N ARG A 219 -9.19 -0.24 3.59
CA ARG A 219 -10.26 -0.75 4.46
C ARG A 219 -9.69 -1.51 5.66
N LEU A 220 -8.71 -2.40 5.44
CA LEU A 220 -8.06 -3.16 6.50
C LEU A 220 -7.42 -2.22 7.54
N ILE A 221 -6.65 -1.22 7.11
CA ILE A 221 -6.02 -0.21 7.98
C ILE A 221 -7.07 0.50 8.84
N ILE A 222 -8.19 0.94 8.23
CA ILE A 222 -9.26 1.63 8.95
C ILE A 222 -9.90 0.72 10.00
N LEU A 223 -10.22 -0.53 9.64
CA LEU A 223 -10.83 -1.49 10.58
C LEU A 223 -9.89 -1.82 11.75
N LEU A 224 -8.60 -1.93 11.49
CA LEU A 224 -7.59 -2.12 12.53
C LEU A 224 -7.51 -0.92 13.47
N ALA A 225 -7.52 0.30 12.93
CA ALA A 225 -7.55 1.53 13.72
C ALA A 225 -8.81 1.60 14.60
N SER A 226 -9.98 1.27 14.04
CA SER A 226 -11.25 1.20 14.77
C SER A 226 -11.23 0.17 15.91
N LEU A 227 -10.68 -1.03 15.66
CA LEU A 227 -10.54 -2.05 16.69
C LEU A 227 -9.60 -1.62 17.81
N LYS A 228 -8.44 -1.04 17.46
CA LYS A 228 -7.47 -0.55 18.42
C LYS A 228 -8.06 0.58 19.27
N TRP A 229 -8.74 1.54 18.64
CA TRP A 229 -9.45 2.62 19.32
C TRP A 229 -10.50 2.09 20.30
N ASN A 230 -11.39 1.20 19.85
CA ASN A 230 -12.43 0.63 20.71
C ASN A 230 -11.84 -0.19 21.87
N SER A 231 -10.73 -0.89 21.65
CA SER A 231 -10.03 -1.64 22.70
C SER A 231 -9.51 -0.71 23.81
N ILE A 232 -8.92 0.44 23.47
CA ILE A 232 -8.42 1.43 24.44
C ILE A 232 -9.58 1.98 25.29
N HIS A 233 -10.73 2.23 24.67
CA HIS A 233 -11.91 2.78 25.33
C HIS A 233 -12.82 1.73 25.97
N LYS A 234 -12.45 0.45 25.95
CA LYS A 234 -13.23 -0.69 26.50
C LYS A 234 -14.66 -0.77 25.96
N ASN A 235 -14.87 -0.35 24.70
CA ASN A 235 -16.17 -0.47 24.04
C ASN A 235 -16.33 -1.87 23.43
N SER A 236 -16.68 -2.85 24.26
CA SER A 236 -16.74 -4.27 23.89
C SER A 236 -17.91 -4.64 22.99
N GLU A 237 -19.02 -3.90 23.04
CA GLU A 237 -20.24 -4.22 22.28
C GLU A 237 -20.00 -4.16 20.75
N ASN A 238 -19.14 -3.25 20.30
CA ASN A 238 -18.81 -3.11 18.88
C ASN A 238 -17.59 -3.93 18.42
N ALA A 239 -16.82 -4.52 19.35
CA ALA A 239 -15.56 -5.20 19.02
C ALA A 239 -15.77 -6.48 18.20
N ALA A 240 -16.78 -7.29 18.54
CA ALA A 240 -17.08 -8.54 17.84
C ALA A 240 -17.55 -8.28 16.39
N ALA A 241 -18.42 -7.28 16.19
CA ALA A 241 -18.91 -6.90 14.86
C ALA A 241 -17.79 -6.34 13.97
N LEU A 242 -16.92 -5.49 14.53
CA LEU A 242 -15.74 -4.98 13.82
C LEU A 242 -14.77 -6.11 13.47
N TYR A 243 -14.52 -7.05 14.39
CA TYR A 243 -13.66 -8.19 14.12
C TYR A 243 -14.23 -9.09 13.03
N SER A 244 -15.54 -9.35 13.03
CA SER A 244 -16.21 -10.10 11.95
C SER A 244 -16.05 -9.39 10.60
N THR A 245 -16.21 -8.06 10.58
CA THR A 245 -16.03 -7.24 9.37
C THR A 245 -14.58 -7.25 8.88
N LEU A 246 -13.62 -7.16 9.80
CA LEU A 246 -12.20 -7.29 9.51
C LEU A 246 -11.90 -8.68 8.91
N ARG A 247 -12.44 -9.73 9.53
CA ARG A 247 -12.24 -11.11 9.10
C ARG A 247 -12.76 -11.35 7.69
N ALA A 248 -13.93 -10.80 7.37
CA ALA A 248 -14.51 -10.83 6.03
C ALA A 248 -13.60 -10.12 5.01
N ALA A 249 -13.08 -8.94 5.35
CA ALA A 249 -12.13 -8.22 4.48
C ALA A 249 -10.84 -9.03 4.24
N CYS A 250 -10.29 -9.68 5.28
CA CYS A 250 -9.15 -10.58 5.15
C CYS A 250 -9.45 -11.76 4.20
N LEU A 251 -10.63 -12.40 4.32
CA LEU A 251 -11.03 -13.47 3.39
C LEU A 251 -11.07 -12.97 1.95
N THR A 252 -11.61 -11.77 1.70
CA THR A 252 -11.63 -11.18 0.36
C THR A 252 -10.22 -10.95 -0.20
N ILE A 253 -9.28 -10.47 0.64
CA ILE A 253 -7.86 -10.31 0.25
C ILE A 253 -7.24 -11.67 -0.07
N TRP A 254 -7.45 -12.68 0.78
CA TRP A 254 -6.80 -13.99 0.61
C TRP A 254 -7.30 -14.79 -0.59
N ARG A 255 -8.49 -14.48 -1.13
CA ARG A 255 -8.95 -15.04 -2.41
C ARG A 255 -8.04 -14.69 -3.59
N PHE A 256 -7.18 -13.68 -3.47
CA PHE A 256 -6.14 -13.36 -4.46
C PHE A 256 -4.85 -14.18 -4.31
N ILE A 257 -4.69 -14.97 -3.25
CA ILE A 257 -3.45 -15.74 -3.03
C ILE A 257 -3.19 -16.75 -4.16
N PRO A 258 -4.19 -17.52 -4.64
CA PRO A 258 -3.98 -18.41 -5.79
C PRO A 258 -3.56 -17.66 -7.05
N PHE A 259 -4.06 -16.44 -7.26
CA PHE A 259 -3.65 -15.60 -8.38
C PHE A 259 -2.16 -15.24 -8.34
N LEU A 260 -1.58 -15.04 -7.14
CA LEU A 260 -0.15 -14.77 -6.99
C LEU A 260 0.74 -15.95 -7.35
N ARG A 261 0.24 -17.19 -7.26
CA ARG A 261 0.99 -18.37 -7.69
C ARG A 261 1.29 -18.34 -9.19
N ASP A 262 0.35 -17.82 -9.95
CA ASP A 262 0.38 -17.89 -11.40
C ASP A 262 1.03 -16.63 -12.04
N HIS A 263 1.54 -15.69 -11.22
CA HIS A 263 2.12 -14.42 -11.66
C HIS A 263 3.43 -14.08 -10.92
N ASP A 264 4.36 -13.44 -11.61
CA ASP A 264 5.62 -12.97 -11.00
C ASP A 264 5.35 -11.85 -9.97
N LEU A 265 5.80 -12.05 -8.73
CA LEU A 265 5.68 -11.10 -7.62
C LEU A 265 6.26 -9.72 -7.94
N LEU A 266 7.26 -9.63 -8.82
CA LEU A 266 7.84 -8.36 -9.27
C LEU A 266 6.83 -7.48 -10.04
N THR A 267 5.78 -8.10 -10.58
CA THR A 267 4.68 -7.40 -11.27
C THR A 267 3.52 -7.02 -10.34
N VAL A 268 3.58 -7.44 -9.07
CA VAL A 268 2.49 -7.29 -8.07
C VAL A 268 3.02 -6.94 -6.66
N PRO A 269 3.64 -5.76 -6.45
CA PRO A 269 4.16 -5.36 -5.15
C PRO A 269 3.09 -5.10 -4.08
N LEU A 270 1.96 -4.50 -4.45
CA LEU A 270 0.88 -4.16 -3.52
C LEU A 270 0.20 -5.40 -2.91
N PRO A 271 -0.13 -6.45 -3.68
CA PRO A 271 -0.69 -7.68 -3.14
C PRO A 271 0.10 -8.29 -1.98
N TRP A 272 1.44 -8.22 -2.01
CA TRP A 272 2.28 -8.72 -0.90
C TRP A 272 2.02 -7.97 0.42
N GLN A 273 1.95 -6.63 0.38
CA GLN A 273 1.70 -5.81 1.58
C GLN A 273 0.30 -6.09 2.14
N SER A 274 -0.71 -6.16 1.26
CA SER A 274 -2.10 -6.46 1.62
C SER A 274 -2.22 -7.81 2.32
N ILE A 275 -1.62 -8.85 1.74
CA ILE A 275 -1.72 -10.22 2.28
C ILE A 275 -0.92 -10.35 3.57
N SER A 276 0.28 -9.77 3.63
CA SER A 276 1.09 -9.76 4.86
C SER A 276 0.33 -9.11 6.02
N SER A 277 -0.38 -8.01 5.77
CA SER A 277 -1.18 -7.33 6.79
C SER A 277 -2.35 -8.18 7.28
N ALA A 278 -3.01 -8.88 6.35
CA ALA A 278 -4.12 -9.76 6.68
C ALA A 278 -3.64 -11.03 7.39
N PHE A 279 -2.40 -11.50 7.17
CA PHE A 279 -1.86 -12.76 7.68
C PHE A 279 -1.96 -12.92 9.21
N ALA A 280 -1.86 -11.84 9.97
CA ALA A 280 -2.01 -11.89 11.43
C ALA A 280 -3.38 -12.40 11.89
N PHE A 281 -4.41 -12.31 11.04
CA PHE A 281 -5.79 -12.70 11.33
C PHE A 281 -6.16 -14.11 10.83
N ALA A 282 -5.20 -14.81 10.23
CA ALA A 282 -5.38 -16.19 9.78
C ALA A 282 -5.26 -17.19 10.94
N ASN A 283 -6.09 -18.22 10.90
CA ASN A 283 -5.93 -19.37 11.78
C ASN A 283 -4.75 -20.25 11.32
N ALA A 284 -4.42 -21.29 12.09
CA ALA A 284 -3.27 -22.15 11.81
C ALA A 284 -3.34 -22.79 10.41
N ARG A 285 -4.51 -23.33 10.01
CA ARG A 285 -4.70 -23.96 8.69
C ARG A 285 -4.55 -22.96 7.54
N GLU A 286 -5.06 -21.76 7.72
CA GLU A 286 -4.97 -20.70 6.73
C GLU A 286 -3.55 -20.18 6.57
N LYS A 287 -2.83 -19.96 7.69
CA LYS A 287 -1.41 -19.61 7.66
C LYS A 287 -0.60 -20.69 6.95
N ASP A 288 -0.87 -21.95 7.26
CA ASP A 288 -0.18 -23.08 6.66
C ASP A 288 -0.32 -23.10 5.13
N TYR A 289 -1.55 -22.92 4.64
CA TYR A 289 -1.83 -22.80 3.21
C TYR A 289 -1.10 -21.61 2.57
N MET A 290 -1.21 -20.40 3.16
CA MET A 290 -0.59 -19.20 2.60
C MET A 290 0.92 -19.32 2.52
N LEU A 291 1.57 -19.82 3.59
CA LEU A 291 3.01 -20.07 3.61
C LEU A 291 3.42 -21.11 2.56
N GLY A 292 2.63 -22.17 2.37
CA GLY A 292 2.86 -23.15 1.32
C GLY A 292 2.79 -22.57 -0.10
N VAL A 293 1.91 -21.59 -0.34
CA VAL A 293 1.90 -20.86 -1.61
C VAL A 293 3.17 -20.01 -1.76
N PHE A 294 3.57 -19.27 -0.73
CA PHE A 294 4.74 -18.38 -0.80
C PHE A 294 6.08 -19.11 -0.97
N GLU A 295 6.24 -20.29 -0.39
CA GLU A 295 7.42 -21.15 -0.60
C GLU A 295 7.63 -21.50 -2.09
N ASN A 296 6.53 -21.54 -2.85
CA ASN A 296 6.54 -21.93 -4.26
C ASN A 296 6.71 -20.77 -5.23
N LEU A 297 6.84 -19.52 -4.75
CA LEU A 297 7.03 -18.36 -5.63
C LEU A 297 8.53 -18.14 -5.93
N ASP A 298 8.87 -17.91 -7.20
CA ASP A 298 10.23 -17.76 -7.71
C ASP A 298 11.09 -16.72 -6.94
N LEU A 299 10.45 -15.66 -6.43
CA LEU A 299 11.10 -14.64 -5.62
C LEU A 299 11.82 -15.23 -4.39
N PHE A 300 11.31 -16.34 -3.85
CA PHE A 300 11.85 -17.05 -2.69
C PHE A 300 12.74 -18.25 -3.08
N GLN A 301 12.81 -18.63 -4.36
CA GLN A 301 13.53 -19.80 -4.86
C GLN A 301 14.89 -19.50 -5.53
N THR A 302 15.20 -18.25 -5.87
CA THR A 302 16.45 -17.93 -6.60
C THR A 302 17.74 -18.20 -5.80
N THR A 303 18.67 -18.94 -6.42
CA THR A 303 19.83 -19.63 -5.84
C THR A 303 21.10 -18.79 -5.65
N ASN A 304 21.10 -17.49 -5.97
CA ASN A 304 22.32 -16.68 -5.87
C ASN A 304 22.57 -16.21 -4.43
N ASN A 305 23.74 -16.59 -3.91
CA ASN A 305 24.22 -16.35 -2.55
C ASN A 305 24.53 -14.88 -2.21
N ASP A 306 24.30 -13.95 -3.13
CA ASP A 306 24.62 -12.54 -2.90
C ASP A 306 23.36 -11.69 -2.68
N ARG A 307 23.16 -11.35 -1.39
CA ARG A 307 22.56 -10.09 -0.91
C ARG A 307 21.06 -9.82 -1.09
N ARG A 308 20.21 -10.80 -1.38
CA ARG A 308 18.75 -10.59 -1.28
C ARG A 308 18.21 -10.94 0.11
N LYS A 309 17.58 -9.94 0.76
CA LYS A 309 16.87 -10.01 2.06
C LYS A 309 15.55 -10.83 2.00
N VAL A 310 15.39 -11.73 1.02
CA VAL A 310 14.11 -12.43 0.82
C VAL A 310 14.10 -13.71 1.67
N PRO A 311 13.12 -13.89 2.58
CA PRO A 311 13.10 -15.00 3.53
C PRO A 311 13.02 -16.38 2.87
N ARG A 312 14.04 -17.24 3.01
CA ARG A 312 14.13 -18.50 2.23
C ARG A 312 13.44 -19.71 2.84
N SER A 313 13.23 -19.73 4.16
CA SER A 313 12.57 -20.83 4.84
C SER A 313 11.16 -20.43 5.25
N ARG A 314 10.26 -21.42 5.40
CA ARG A 314 8.92 -21.25 5.97
C ARG A 314 8.90 -20.31 7.18
N ALA A 315 9.78 -20.60 8.13
CA ALA A 315 9.92 -19.83 9.37
C ALA A 315 10.39 -18.39 9.10
N SER A 316 11.25 -18.18 8.11
CA SER A 316 11.69 -16.83 7.72
C SER A 316 10.56 -16.06 7.02
N ILE A 317 9.78 -16.72 6.13
CA ILE A 317 8.63 -16.12 5.45
C ILE A 317 7.59 -15.73 6.48
N GLU A 318 7.23 -16.64 7.38
CA GLU A 318 6.31 -16.37 8.48
C GLU A 318 6.79 -15.22 9.36
N LYS A 319 8.08 -15.19 9.72
CA LYS A 319 8.66 -14.09 10.49
C LYS A 319 8.52 -12.76 9.76
N GLU A 320 8.78 -12.71 8.46
CA GLU A 320 8.65 -11.49 7.66
C GLU A 320 7.19 -11.06 7.50
N MET A 321 6.27 -11.99 7.23
CA MET A 321 4.84 -11.69 7.17
C MET A 321 4.33 -11.13 8.50
N ASN A 322 4.72 -11.73 9.62
CA ASN A 322 4.38 -11.23 10.95
C ASN A 322 5.05 -9.87 11.24
N ARG A 323 6.29 -9.63 10.77
CA ARG A 323 6.96 -8.33 10.91
C ARG A 323 6.21 -7.23 10.18
N GLN A 324 5.80 -7.49 8.93
CA GLN A 324 5.01 -6.58 8.12
C GLN A 324 3.61 -6.35 8.71
N ALA A 325 2.96 -7.42 9.17
CA ALA A 325 1.69 -7.33 9.87
C ALA A 325 1.81 -6.48 11.15
N GLY A 326 2.90 -6.63 11.91
CA GLY A 326 3.18 -5.86 13.12
C GLY A 326 3.40 -4.37 12.87
N PHE A 327 4.03 -4.02 11.74
CA PHE A 327 4.17 -2.63 11.28
C PHE A 327 2.80 -2.01 10.97
N MET A 328 1.90 -2.78 10.33
CA MET A 328 0.58 -2.30 9.94
C MET A 328 -0.50 -2.42 11.02
N SER A 329 -0.34 -3.30 12.01
CA SER A 329 -1.27 -3.47 13.13
C SER A 329 -1.11 -2.42 14.23
N MET A 330 -0.22 -1.43 14.04
CA MET A 330 0.11 -0.40 15.04
C MET A 330 0.56 -1.01 16.38
N GLN A 331 1.11 -2.24 16.35
CA GLN A 331 1.57 -2.95 17.54
C GLN A 331 3.03 -2.64 17.87
N GLN A 332 3.79 -2.03 16.96
CA GLN A 332 5.12 -1.52 17.28
C GLN A 332 4.99 -0.16 17.96
N SER A 333 5.35 -0.10 19.24
CA SER A 333 5.65 1.18 19.91
C SER A 333 6.73 1.91 19.10
N PRO A 334 6.71 3.26 19.03
CA PRO A 334 7.82 3.99 18.43
C PRO A 334 9.10 3.58 19.15
N SER A 335 10.06 3.06 18.39
CA SER A 335 11.43 2.92 18.87
C SER A 335 11.87 4.30 19.32
N ILE A 336 12.15 4.42 20.62
CA ILE A 336 12.73 5.62 21.23
C ILE A 336 13.89 6.07 20.33
N PRO A 337 13.90 7.32 19.83
CA PRO A 337 15.03 7.81 19.06
C PRO A 337 16.29 7.60 19.91
N GLN A 338 17.24 6.84 19.39
CA GLN A 338 18.54 6.66 20.02
C GLN A 338 19.07 8.05 20.34
N LYS A 339 19.27 8.34 21.64
CA LYS A 339 19.93 9.55 22.09
C LYS A 339 21.21 9.68 21.27
N VAL A 340 21.26 10.70 20.42
CA VAL A 340 22.50 11.17 19.83
C VAL A 340 23.39 11.51 21.01
N HIS A 341 24.40 10.67 21.27
CA HIS A 341 25.46 11.02 22.18
C HIS A 341 26.14 12.25 21.61
N SER A 342 25.77 13.43 22.10
CA SER A 342 26.59 14.62 21.90
C SER A 342 27.87 14.41 22.68
N THR A 343 28.94 14.08 21.98
CA THR A 343 30.30 14.30 22.48
C THR A 343 30.49 15.80 22.56
N ALA A 344 30.31 16.35 23.75
CA ALA A 344 30.79 17.69 24.07
C ALA A 344 32.32 17.71 23.98
N ARG A 345 32.83 18.75 23.31
CA ARG A 345 34.23 19.16 23.39
C ARG A 345 34.44 20.00 24.65
#